data_AF-A0A950CUN9-F1
#
_entry.id   AF-A0A950CUN9-F1
#
_cell.length_a   1.000
_cell.length_b   1.000
_cell.length_c   1.000
_cell.angle_alpha   90.00
_cell.angle_beta   90.00
_cell.angle_gamma   90.00
#
_symmetry.space_group_name_H-M   'P 1'
#
loop_
_entity.id
_entity.type
_entity.pdbx_description
1 polymer ?
#
loop_
_entity_poly.entity_id
_entity_poly.type
_entity_poly.pdbx_seq_one_letter_code
_entity_poly.pdbx_strand_id
1 'polypeptide(L)'
;MRAGPKLAFSVAVCEALIRVAALLVPAISREEWVSEWQAEIRHRWLFLHHVGAWSTEEALRLLLRSLGAFLDAGWYFTSQDSVQGRVHESVRSPWTCLGAIGAAVALVAIMSAGLPATRDLFRSTPDARSGRLLFIWRHPSAGGGDKGVPADVTAAWSRNSRLLDGAAAFRVRHESVQFGGRTTSRVFIITTEPALFSVLGAEPSLGRLPKDSGVLLTYSLWQSLFHGDARVVGSHIRIGRESYRISGVLGSQFRFLSRQPALYVVLPTLQDAPAMIVARLRPSVPLPKLDHELTRISEVSCYYFFQGELRYAFPDEALWIPVKTFAISIVVSGLLLTAVSGIRMRHVYRALQHPYRAALIRRMVFWSAKTVLALAFVFLAGLEWARSGSSMLFGSHDPASGPFLLWLYVLGAMAVFFWSAADQRGRCRVCLRLLCFPVRIGCPGCLLLDWSGTELLCSEGHGVLHVPHMHSSWEEEASRWIALDDSWKELFAGDNK
;
A
#
# COMPACT_ATOMS: atom_id res chain seq x y z
N MET A 1 68.09 -33.28 -8.59
CA MET A 1 66.69 -32.85 -8.83
C MET A 1 65.89 -33.17 -7.57
N ARG A 2 65.58 -32.18 -6.73
CA ARG A 2 64.68 -32.40 -5.58
C ARG A 2 63.26 -32.54 -6.12
N ALA A 3 62.58 -33.64 -5.77
CA ALA A 3 61.18 -33.84 -6.12
C ALA A 3 60.36 -32.64 -5.64
N GLY A 4 59.54 -32.06 -6.52
CA GLY A 4 58.65 -30.95 -6.16
C GLY A 4 57.71 -31.34 -5.01
N PRO A 5 57.26 -30.37 -4.20
CA PRO A 5 56.36 -30.65 -3.09
C PRO A 5 55.07 -31.32 -3.60
N LYS A 6 54.62 -32.38 -2.91
CA LYS A 6 53.34 -33.03 -3.22
C LYS A 6 52.20 -32.02 -3.02
N LEU A 7 51.29 -31.97 -3.99
CA LEU A 7 50.15 -31.04 -3.97
C LEU A 7 49.32 -31.25 -2.69
N ALA A 8 49.06 -30.18 -1.94
CA ALA A 8 48.23 -30.25 -0.74
C ALA A 8 46.76 -30.54 -1.11
N PHE A 9 46.08 -31.34 -0.30
CA PHE A 9 44.67 -31.70 -0.52
C PHE A 9 43.76 -30.47 -0.65
N SER A 10 43.97 -29.42 0.17
CA SER A 10 43.20 -28.18 0.09
C SER A 10 43.37 -27.45 -1.25
N VAL A 11 44.54 -27.52 -1.87
CA VAL A 11 44.80 -26.94 -3.20
C VAL A 11 44.02 -27.71 -4.27
N ALA A 12 43.97 -29.04 -4.19
CA ALA A 12 43.17 -29.85 -5.09
C ALA A 12 41.66 -29.54 -4.97
N VAL A 13 41.17 -29.29 -3.74
CA VAL A 13 39.78 -28.87 -3.51
C VAL A 13 39.52 -27.48 -4.12
N CYS A 14 40.42 -26.52 -3.94
CA CYS A 14 40.29 -25.21 -4.59
C CYS A 14 40.28 -25.31 -6.13
N GLU A 15 41.17 -26.11 -6.72
CA GLU A 15 41.18 -26.34 -8.16
C GLU A 15 39.88 -26.98 -8.67
N ALA A 16 39.28 -27.87 -7.88
CA ALA A 16 37.96 -28.45 -8.19
C ALA A 16 36.85 -27.40 -8.12
N LEU A 17 36.84 -26.53 -7.10
CA LEU A 17 35.87 -25.44 -6.97
C LEU A 17 35.94 -24.47 -8.16
N ILE A 18 37.15 -24.10 -8.60
CA ILE A 18 37.34 -23.25 -9.79
C ILE A 18 36.77 -23.93 -11.04
N ARG A 19 37.02 -25.24 -11.24
CA ARG A 19 36.46 -25.96 -12.40
C ARG A 19 34.94 -26.01 -12.38
N VAL A 20 34.32 -26.09 -11.20
CA VAL A 20 32.86 -26.00 -11.06
C VAL A 20 32.36 -24.59 -11.39
N ALA A 21 33.01 -23.54 -10.86
CA ALA A 21 32.67 -22.15 -11.17
C ALA A 21 32.83 -21.83 -12.67
N ALA A 22 33.84 -22.40 -13.33
CA ALA A 22 34.13 -22.23 -14.75
C ALA A 22 32.97 -22.64 -15.68
N LEU A 23 32.03 -23.47 -15.20
CA LEU A 23 30.82 -23.83 -15.96
C LEU A 23 29.94 -22.62 -16.28
N LEU A 24 30.01 -21.56 -15.47
CA LEU A 24 29.29 -20.30 -15.69
C LEU A 24 29.99 -19.37 -16.70
N VAL A 25 31.27 -19.61 -16.97
CA VAL A 25 32.10 -18.79 -17.87
C VAL A 25 31.94 -19.27 -19.33
N PRO A 26 31.88 -18.35 -20.32
CA PRO A 26 31.80 -18.69 -21.74
C PRO A 26 32.91 -19.63 -22.18
N ALA A 27 32.62 -20.55 -23.11
CA ALA A 27 33.59 -21.53 -23.60
C ALA A 27 34.88 -20.89 -24.17
N ILE A 28 34.77 -19.69 -24.76
CA ILE A 28 35.87 -18.97 -25.41
C ILE A 28 36.89 -18.44 -24.39
N SER A 29 36.44 -17.92 -23.24
CA SER A 29 37.31 -17.34 -22.20
C SER A 29 37.58 -18.30 -21.03
N ARG A 30 36.92 -19.47 -21.01
CA ARG A 30 36.99 -20.43 -19.90
C ARG A 30 38.40 -20.93 -19.62
N GLU A 31 39.17 -21.26 -20.66
CA GLU A 31 40.52 -21.80 -20.47
C GLU A 31 41.47 -20.76 -19.87
N GLU A 32 41.43 -19.54 -20.38
CA GLU A 32 42.21 -18.41 -19.88
C GLU A 32 41.82 -18.10 -18.42
N TRP A 33 40.52 -17.98 -18.13
CA TRP A 33 40.00 -17.72 -16.79
C TRP A 33 40.38 -18.80 -15.76
N VAL A 34 40.25 -20.08 -16.14
CA VAL A 34 40.67 -21.20 -15.27
C VAL A 34 42.18 -21.17 -15.03
N SER A 35 42.97 -20.85 -16.05
CA SER A 35 44.43 -20.79 -15.95
C SER A 35 44.89 -19.68 -15.00
N GLU A 36 44.24 -18.52 -15.03
CA GLU A 36 44.52 -17.37 -14.16
C GLU A 36 44.24 -17.71 -12.69
N TRP A 37 43.03 -18.21 -12.39
CA TRP A 37 42.65 -18.59 -11.04
C TRP A 37 43.51 -19.73 -10.47
N GLN A 38 43.84 -20.74 -11.30
CA GLN A 38 44.74 -21.82 -10.88
C GLN A 38 46.16 -21.31 -10.64
N ALA A 39 46.65 -20.36 -11.44
CA ALA A 39 47.95 -19.73 -11.24
C ALA A 39 47.99 -18.95 -9.92
N GLU A 40 46.95 -18.18 -9.58
CA GLU A 40 46.90 -17.43 -8.31
C GLU A 40 46.94 -18.36 -7.10
N ILE A 41 46.13 -19.43 -7.10
CA ILE A 41 46.07 -20.39 -5.99
C ILE A 41 47.40 -21.15 -5.86
N ARG A 42 47.98 -21.61 -6.96
CA ARG A 42 49.28 -22.30 -6.96
C ARG A 42 50.41 -21.39 -6.51
N HIS A 43 50.43 -20.14 -6.98
CA HIS A 43 51.42 -19.15 -6.56
C HIS A 43 51.35 -18.90 -5.05
N ARG A 44 50.15 -18.70 -4.50
CA ARG A 44 49.95 -18.47 -3.06
C ARG A 44 50.38 -19.67 -2.22
N TRP A 45 50.04 -20.89 -2.65
CA TRP A 45 50.48 -22.12 -1.97
C TRP A 45 51.99 -22.29 -2.01
N LEU A 46 52.61 -22.16 -3.19
CA LEU A 46 54.06 -22.28 -3.36
C LEU A 46 54.83 -21.27 -2.51
N PHE A 47 54.35 -20.02 -2.46
CA PHE A 47 54.93 -18.97 -1.62
C PHE A 47 54.89 -19.35 -0.13
N LEU A 48 53.72 -19.74 0.39
CA LEU A 48 53.55 -20.12 1.80
C LEU A 48 54.34 -21.39 2.16
N HIS A 49 54.46 -22.32 1.21
CA HIS A 49 55.27 -23.52 1.38
C HIS A 49 56.76 -23.20 1.43
N HIS A 50 57.26 -22.29 0.59
CA HIS A 50 58.67 -21.90 0.56
C HIS A 50 59.10 -21.11 1.81
N VAL A 51 58.21 -20.24 2.33
CA VAL A 51 58.45 -19.49 3.58
C VAL A 51 58.24 -20.38 4.83
N GLY A 52 57.76 -21.62 4.66
CA GLY A 52 57.52 -22.54 5.78
C GLY A 52 56.32 -22.17 6.66
N ALA A 53 55.43 -21.30 6.17
CA ALA A 53 54.29 -20.76 6.91
C ALA A 53 52.96 -21.49 6.60
N TRP A 54 53.03 -22.65 5.95
CA TRP A 54 51.84 -23.41 5.57
C TRP A 54 51.18 -24.07 6.78
N SER A 55 49.97 -23.65 7.11
CA SER A 55 49.17 -24.14 8.25
C SER A 55 47.74 -24.52 7.82
N THR A 56 47.01 -25.19 8.70
CA THR A 56 45.57 -25.50 8.49
C THR A 56 44.71 -24.24 8.39
N GLU A 57 45.08 -23.16 9.09
CA GLU A 57 44.39 -21.88 9.03
C GLU A 57 44.59 -21.21 7.66
N GLU A 58 45.81 -21.23 7.12
CA GLU A 58 46.09 -20.69 5.79
C GLU A 58 45.44 -21.54 4.68
N ALA A 59 45.32 -22.86 4.87
CA ALA A 59 44.56 -23.72 3.97
C ALA A 59 43.06 -23.34 3.94
N LEU A 60 42.46 -23.01 5.09
CA LEU A 60 41.07 -22.55 5.17
C LEU A 60 40.89 -21.16 4.53
N ARG A 61 41.83 -20.24 4.76
CA ARG A 61 41.82 -18.90 4.12
C ARG A 61 41.90 -18.99 2.59
N LEU A 62 42.74 -19.90 2.08
CA LEU A 62 42.85 -20.16 0.64
C LEU A 62 41.53 -20.70 0.05
N LEU A 63 40.85 -21.60 0.77
CA LEU A 63 39.52 -22.11 0.39
C LEU A 63 38.48 -20.99 0.38
N LEU A 64 38.42 -20.16 1.42
CA LEU A 64 37.50 -19.01 1.47
C LEU A 64 37.76 -18.01 0.34
N ARG A 65 39.03 -17.76 -0.02
CA ARG A 65 39.37 -16.91 -1.16
C ARG A 65 38.94 -17.53 -2.50
N SER A 66 39.07 -18.86 -2.65
CA SER A 66 38.61 -19.57 -3.85
C SER A 66 37.09 -19.48 -4.08
N LEU A 67 36.30 -19.22 -3.04
CA LEU A 67 34.86 -18.95 -3.20
C LEU A 67 34.58 -17.64 -3.96
N GLY A 68 35.52 -16.69 -3.97
CA GLY A 68 35.45 -15.49 -4.80
C GLY A 68 35.36 -15.79 -6.30
N ALA A 69 35.86 -16.95 -6.75
CA ALA A 69 35.76 -17.39 -8.13
C ALA A 69 34.30 -17.59 -8.59
N PHE A 70 33.36 -17.89 -7.68
CA PHE A 70 31.93 -17.98 -8.03
C PHE A 70 31.31 -16.61 -8.29
N LEU A 71 31.70 -15.59 -7.52
CA LEU A 71 31.24 -14.21 -7.76
C LEU A 71 31.79 -13.68 -9.07
N ASP A 72 33.08 -13.93 -9.35
CA ASP A 72 33.74 -13.54 -10.59
C ASP A 72 33.18 -14.28 -11.82
N ALA A 73 32.98 -15.59 -11.72
CA ALA A 73 32.31 -16.37 -12.76
C ALA A 73 30.85 -15.92 -12.96
N GLY A 74 30.15 -15.54 -11.88
CA GLY A 74 28.82 -14.94 -11.94
C GLY A 74 28.83 -13.59 -12.68
N TRP A 75 29.84 -12.75 -12.44
CA TRP A 75 30.02 -11.50 -13.19
C TRP A 75 30.20 -11.78 -14.69
N TYR A 76 31.11 -12.69 -15.06
CA TYR A 76 31.30 -13.13 -16.46
C TYR A 76 30.04 -13.71 -17.09
N PHE A 77 29.20 -14.41 -16.33
CA PHE A 77 27.91 -14.91 -16.81
C PHE A 77 26.92 -13.78 -17.08
N THR A 78 26.80 -12.82 -16.16
CA THR A 78 25.89 -11.68 -16.30
C THR A 78 26.33 -10.64 -17.33
N SER A 79 27.63 -10.58 -17.64
CA SER A 79 28.19 -9.67 -18.64
C SER A 79 28.10 -10.20 -20.07
N GLN A 80 27.67 -11.45 -20.28
CA GLN A 80 27.50 -12.00 -21.63
C GLN A 80 26.44 -11.23 -22.40
N ASP A 81 26.76 -10.83 -23.64
CA ASP A 81 25.82 -10.10 -24.52
C ASP A 81 24.50 -10.86 -24.72
N SER A 82 24.54 -12.19 -24.80
CA SER A 82 23.34 -13.02 -24.95
C SER A 82 22.44 -13.05 -23.71
N VAL A 83 23.03 -12.89 -22.51
CA VAL A 83 22.31 -12.83 -21.24
C VAL A 83 21.79 -11.42 -21.03
N GLN A 84 22.63 -10.40 -21.25
CA GLN A 84 22.22 -9.00 -21.20
C GLN A 84 21.10 -8.69 -22.20
N GLY A 85 21.20 -9.17 -23.44
CA GLY A 85 20.16 -9.06 -24.46
C GLY A 85 18.83 -9.65 -23.99
N ARG A 86 18.83 -10.89 -23.49
CA ARG A 86 17.63 -11.55 -22.96
C ARG A 86 17.04 -10.82 -21.74
N VAL A 87 17.88 -10.31 -20.84
CA VAL A 87 17.44 -9.52 -19.68
C VAL A 87 16.81 -8.20 -20.16
N HIS A 88 17.44 -7.48 -21.08
CA HIS A 88 16.91 -6.25 -21.63
C HIS A 88 15.57 -6.46 -22.35
N GLU A 89 15.44 -7.52 -23.14
CA GLU A 89 14.17 -7.89 -23.78
C GLU A 89 13.08 -8.23 -22.76
N SER A 90 13.45 -8.98 -21.72
CA SER A 90 12.54 -9.37 -20.64
C SER A 90 12.04 -8.13 -19.89
N VAL A 91 12.94 -7.24 -19.46
CA VAL A 91 12.61 -5.99 -18.74
C VAL A 91 11.66 -5.11 -19.56
N ARG A 92 11.83 -5.07 -20.89
CA ARG A 92 10.96 -4.29 -21.80
C ARG A 92 9.59 -4.92 -22.03
N SER A 93 9.37 -6.17 -21.64
CA SER A 93 8.12 -6.90 -21.89
C SER A 93 6.91 -6.26 -21.20
N PRO A 94 5.68 -6.48 -21.71
CA PRO A 94 4.47 -6.07 -21.01
C PRO A 94 4.26 -6.85 -19.70
N TRP A 95 4.71 -8.11 -19.65
CA TRP A 95 4.53 -8.99 -18.50
C TRP A 95 5.37 -8.60 -17.30
N THR A 96 6.62 -8.16 -17.51
CA THR A 96 7.45 -7.62 -16.42
C THR A 96 6.85 -6.35 -15.83
N CYS A 97 6.24 -5.49 -16.67
CA CYS A 97 5.52 -4.31 -16.18
C CYS A 97 4.35 -4.71 -15.27
N LEU A 98 3.47 -5.61 -15.71
CA LEU A 98 2.36 -6.10 -14.88
C LEU A 98 2.85 -6.83 -13.62
N GLY A 99 3.89 -7.65 -13.76
CA GLY A 99 4.52 -8.37 -12.66
C GLY A 99 5.12 -7.43 -11.61
N ALA A 100 5.75 -6.34 -12.02
CA ALA A 100 6.30 -5.33 -11.11
C ALA A 100 5.20 -4.61 -10.32
N ILE A 101 4.08 -4.23 -10.97
CA ILE A 101 2.94 -3.63 -10.26
C ILE A 101 2.29 -4.66 -9.33
N GLY A 102 2.14 -5.91 -9.78
CA GLY A 102 1.62 -7.01 -8.95
C GLY A 102 2.50 -7.28 -7.73
N ALA A 103 3.83 -7.24 -7.89
CA ALA A 103 4.77 -7.34 -6.79
C ALA A 103 4.66 -6.15 -5.82
N ALA A 104 4.43 -4.93 -6.31
CA ALA A 104 4.17 -3.76 -5.46
C ALA A 104 2.87 -3.91 -4.65
N VAL A 105 1.79 -4.44 -5.25
CA VAL A 105 0.56 -4.78 -4.54
C VAL A 105 0.80 -5.86 -3.47
N ALA A 106 1.56 -6.91 -3.81
CA ALA A 106 1.91 -7.97 -2.88
C ALA A 106 2.76 -7.44 -1.71
N LEU A 107 3.69 -6.53 -1.98
CA LEU A 107 4.49 -5.86 -0.95
C LEU A 107 3.60 -5.08 0.03
N VAL A 108 2.62 -4.31 -0.47
CA VAL A 108 1.64 -3.62 0.38
C VAL A 108 0.86 -4.61 1.24
N ALA A 109 0.45 -5.76 0.67
CA ALA A 109 -0.23 -6.81 1.42
C ALA A 109 0.65 -7.41 2.53
N ILE A 110 1.94 -7.63 2.27
CA ILE A 110 2.90 -8.14 3.27
C ILE A 110 3.15 -7.10 4.36
N MET A 111 3.44 -5.84 3.98
CA MET A 111 3.73 -4.76 4.93
C MET A 111 2.54 -4.40 5.82
N SER A 112 1.32 -4.53 5.31
CA SER A 112 0.07 -4.30 6.07
C SER A 112 -0.36 -5.51 6.91
N ALA A 113 0.42 -6.60 6.95
CA ALA A 113 0.08 -7.86 7.62
C ALA A 113 -1.23 -8.50 7.10
N GLY A 114 -1.45 -8.47 5.79
CA GLY A 114 -2.53 -9.18 5.10
C GLY A 114 -3.79 -8.36 4.86
N LEU A 115 -3.65 -7.07 4.53
CA LEU A 115 -4.72 -6.16 4.11
C LEU A 115 -5.95 -6.13 5.06
N PRO A 116 -5.77 -5.84 6.36
CA PRO A 116 -6.86 -5.83 7.33
C PRO A 116 -7.93 -4.80 7.00
N ALA A 117 -7.59 -3.61 6.48
CA ALA A 117 -8.58 -2.58 6.13
C ALA A 117 -9.48 -3.05 4.99
N THR A 118 -8.86 -3.61 3.96
CA THR A 118 -9.53 -4.17 2.79
C THR A 118 -10.46 -5.32 3.20
N ARG A 119 -9.99 -6.23 4.05
CA ARG A 119 -10.81 -7.33 4.57
C ARG A 119 -12.00 -6.85 5.39
N ASP A 120 -11.86 -5.74 6.11
CA ASP A 120 -12.96 -5.15 6.87
C ASP A 120 -14.02 -4.61 5.94
N LEU A 121 -13.64 -3.93 4.86
CA LEU A 121 -14.58 -3.46 3.85
C LEU A 121 -15.42 -4.62 3.26
N PHE A 122 -14.79 -5.77 2.99
CA PHE A 122 -15.50 -6.93 2.43
C PHE A 122 -16.27 -7.78 3.45
N ARG A 123 -15.82 -7.84 4.71
CA ARG A 123 -16.44 -8.69 5.76
C ARG A 123 -17.48 -7.96 6.61
N SER A 124 -17.53 -6.64 6.54
CA SER A 124 -18.55 -5.86 7.23
C SER A 124 -19.86 -5.97 6.45
N THR A 125 -20.53 -7.12 6.57
CA THR A 125 -21.95 -7.18 6.21
C THR A 125 -22.69 -6.25 7.17
N PRO A 126 -23.58 -5.36 6.68
CA PRO A 126 -24.41 -4.53 7.54
C PRO A 126 -25.19 -5.47 8.46
N ASP A 127 -24.83 -5.50 9.74
CA ASP A 127 -25.62 -6.23 10.71
C ASP A 127 -26.95 -5.46 10.82
N ALA A 128 -28.08 -6.17 10.84
CA ALA A 128 -29.37 -5.52 11.08
C ALA A 128 -29.37 -4.73 12.40
N ARG A 129 -28.44 -5.04 13.32
CA ARG A 129 -28.16 -4.29 14.55
C ARG A 129 -27.31 -3.02 14.35
N SER A 130 -26.43 -2.95 13.35
CA SER A 130 -25.55 -1.79 13.09
C SER A 130 -26.22 -0.70 12.28
N GLY A 131 -27.17 -1.03 11.39
CA GLY A 131 -27.94 -0.07 10.59
C GLY A 131 -28.82 0.91 11.40
N ARG A 132 -28.90 0.73 12.72
CA ARG A 132 -29.59 1.64 13.66
C ARG A 132 -28.65 2.40 14.57
N LEU A 133 -27.34 2.14 14.50
CA LEU A 133 -26.36 2.89 15.28
C LEU A 133 -26.02 4.18 14.55
N LEU A 134 -25.98 5.27 15.30
CA LEU A 134 -25.72 6.60 14.80
C LEU A 134 -24.63 7.23 15.67
N PHE A 135 -23.58 7.73 15.03
CA PHE A 135 -22.60 8.57 15.70
C PHE A 135 -22.98 10.04 15.53
N ILE A 136 -22.87 10.79 16.63
CA ILE A 136 -23.23 12.19 16.69
C ILE A 136 -22.04 12.97 17.24
N TRP A 137 -21.70 14.06 16.55
CA TRP A 137 -20.67 15.00 16.96
C TRP A 137 -20.99 16.40 16.46
N ARG A 138 -20.21 17.38 16.91
CA ARG A 138 -20.36 18.76 16.51
C ARG A 138 -19.30 19.16 15.50
N HIS A 139 -19.71 19.72 14.37
CA HIS A 139 -18.81 20.37 13.43
C HIS A 139 -18.97 21.90 13.56
N PRO A 140 -17.95 22.63 14.02
CA PRO A 140 -18.05 24.07 14.20
C PRO A 140 -18.27 24.77 12.85
N SER A 141 -19.16 25.75 12.84
CA SER A 141 -19.54 26.54 11.65
C SER A 141 -18.42 27.45 11.11
N ALA A 142 -17.44 27.80 11.93
CA ALA A 142 -16.25 28.55 11.51
C ALA A 142 -14.98 27.89 12.07
N GLY A 143 -14.06 27.52 11.17
CA GLY A 143 -12.67 27.12 11.46
C GLY A 143 -12.48 26.12 12.60
N GLY A 144 -12.33 24.83 12.29
CA GLY A 144 -11.91 23.83 13.28
C GLY A 144 -12.28 22.40 12.88
N GLY A 145 -11.61 21.42 13.48
CA GLY A 145 -12.00 20.01 13.34
C GLY A 145 -13.26 19.67 14.12
N ASP A 146 -13.80 18.47 13.90
CA ASP A 146 -14.92 17.90 14.65
C ASP A 146 -14.62 17.96 16.15
N LYS A 147 -15.64 18.32 16.92
CA LYS A 147 -15.61 18.40 18.38
C LYS A 147 -16.68 17.50 18.97
N GLY A 148 -16.39 16.96 20.14
CA GLY A 148 -17.42 16.31 20.94
C GLY A 148 -18.51 17.29 21.38
N VAL A 149 -19.66 16.73 21.73
CA VAL A 149 -20.78 17.40 22.36
C VAL A 149 -20.56 17.36 23.88
N PRO A 150 -20.99 18.38 24.65
CA PRO A 150 -21.01 18.29 26.11
C PRO A 150 -21.70 16.99 26.57
N ALA A 151 -21.07 16.25 27.48
CA ALA A 151 -21.50 14.89 27.79
C ALA A 151 -22.87 14.83 28.51
N ASP A 152 -23.21 15.87 29.27
CA ASP A 152 -24.50 16.04 29.95
C ASP A 152 -25.70 16.14 28.98
N VAL A 153 -25.50 16.71 27.79
CA VAL A 153 -26.49 16.72 26.71
C VAL A 153 -26.89 15.29 26.32
N THR A 154 -25.95 14.34 26.39
CA THR A 154 -26.22 12.92 26.08
C THR A 154 -27.26 12.33 27.03
N ALA A 155 -27.17 12.66 28.32
CA ALA A 155 -28.14 12.22 29.31
C ALA A 155 -29.52 12.85 29.07
N ALA A 156 -29.57 14.11 28.64
CA ALA A 156 -30.81 14.78 28.24
C ALA A 156 -31.43 14.11 26.99
N TRP A 157 -30.63 13.84 25.96
CA TRP A 157 -31.08 13.14 24.75
C TRP A 157 -31.58 11.74 25.05
N SER A 158 -30.84 10.97 25.86
CA SER A 158 -31.25 9.60 26.21
C SER A 158 -32.53 9.55 27.05
N ARG A 159 -32.83 10.58 27.87
CA ARG A 159 -34.04 10.62 28.71
C ARG A 159 -35.26 11.19 27.98
N ASN A 160 -35.05 12.22 27.16
CA ASN A 160 -36.15 13.03 26.64
C ASN A 160 -36.49 12.74 25.17
N SER A 161 -35.60 12.08 24.43
CA SER A 161 -35.88 11.75 23.01
C SER A 161 -36.86 10.58 22.89
N ARG A 162 -37.79 10.71 21.95
CA ARG A 162 -38.75 9.67 21.55
C ARG A 162 -38.29 8.91 20.31
N LEU A 163 -37.20 9.34 19.67
CA LEU A 163 -36.66 8.77 18.44
C LEU A 163 -35.43 7.89 18.68
N LEU A 164 -34.80 8.02 19.86
CA LEU A 164 -33.69 7.18 20.29
C LEU A 164 -34.17 6.05 21.20
N ASP A 165 -33.60 4.85 21.01
CA ASP A 165 -33.71 3.73 21.95
C ASP A 165 -32.69 3.85 23.09
N GLY A 166 -31.61 4.58 22.87
CA GLY A 166 -30.61 4.92 23.88
C GLY A 166 -29.46 5.72 23.28
N ALA A 167 -28.74 6.46 24.12
CA ALA A 167 -27.54 7.19 23.76
C ALA A 167 -26.47 7.04 24.84
N ALA A 168 -25.22 7.07 24.43
CA ALA A 168 -24.08 6.98 25.33
C ALA A 168 -22.93 7.85 24.83
N ALA A 169 -22.29 8.56 25.76
CA ALA A 169 -21.12 9.35 25.48
C ALA A 169 -19.84 8.51 25.61
N PHE A 170 -18.87 8.80 24.76
CA PHE A 170 -17.54 8.20 24.83
C PHE A 170 -16.45 9.18 24.40
N ARG A 171 -15.25 8.96 24.93
CA ARG A 171 -14.03 9.70 24.63
C ARG A 171 -12.92 8.73 24.34
N VAL A 172 -12.05 9.09 23.41
CA VAL A 172 -10.93 8.25 23.00
C VAL A 172 -9.63 8.97 23.35
N ARG A 173 -8.67 8.24 23.91
CA ARG A 173 -7.30 8.72 24.12
C ARG A 173 -6.31 7.57 24.03
N HIS A 174 -5.04 7.91 23.80
CA HIS A 174 -3.93 6.98 23.97
C HIS A 174 -3.19 7.34 25.25
N GLU A 175 -2.96 6.37 26.13
CA GLU A 175 -2.26 6.61 27.40
C GLU A 175 -1.38 5.42 27.78
N SER A 176 -0.46 5.64 28.72
CA SER A 176 0.29 4.54 29.33
C SER A 176 -0.51 3.91 30.45
N VAL A 177 -0.44 2.57 30.51
CA VAL A 177 -1.16 1.75 31.47
C VAL A 177 -0.16 0.91 32.24
N GLN A 178 -0.31 0.83 33.56
CA GLN A 178 0.55 0.04 34.43
C GLN A 178 -0.21 -1.09 35.10
N PHE A 179 0.39 -2.27 35.08
CA PHE A 179 -0.15 -3.47 35.71
C PHE A 179 1.00 -4.35 36.21
N GLY A 180 0.94 -4.81 37.47
CA GLY A 180 1.94 -5.72 38.04
C GLY A 180 3.39 -5.22 37.93
N GLY A 181 3.62 -3.91 38.03
CA GLY A 181 4.94 -3.28 37.86
C GLY A 181 5.42 -3.08 36.42
N ARG A 182 4.68 -3.58 35.41
CA ARG A 182 4.97 -3.34 33.98
C ARG A 182 4.18 -2.14 33.47
N THR A 183 4.80 -1.35 32.59
CA THR A 183 4.15 -0.22 31.91
C THR A 183 4.04 -0.50 30.43
N THR A 184 2.83 -0.40 29.88
CA THR A 184 2.55 -0.48 28.44
C THR A 184 2.17 0.91 27.95
N SER A 185 2.91 1.42 26.96
CA SER A 185 2.68 2.75 26.40
C SER A 185 1.67 2.70 25.25
N ARG A 186 1.01 3.84 25.00
CA ARG A 186 0.09 4.08 23.87
C ARG A 186 -1.05 3.06 23.77
N VAL A 187 -1.59 2.61 24.90
CA VAL A 187 -2.80 1.77 24.91
C VAL A 187 -3.99 2.61 24.46
N PHE A 188 -4.83 2.05 23.60
CA PHE A 188 -6.06 2.70 23.13
C PHE A 188 -7.13 2.62 24.23
N ILE A 189 -7.51 3.77 24.79
CA ILE A 189 -8.44 3.87 25.91
C ILE A 189 -9.71 4.58 25.47
N ILE A 190 -10.85 3.96 25.74
CA ILE A 190 -12.17 4.51 25.52
C ILE A 190 -12.82 4.75 26.88
N THR A 191 -13.05 6.02 27.24
CA THR A 191 -13.79 6.36 28.45
C THR A 191 -15.24 6.59 28.11
N THR A 192 -16.15 5.95 28.83
CA THR A 192 -17.57 5.90 28.45
C THR A 192 -18.48 5.69 29.66
N GLU A 193 -19.78 5.81 29.44
CA GLU A 193 -20.83 5.53 30.41
C GLU A 193 -21.29 4.06 30.33
N PRO A 194 -21.88 3.51 31.40
CA PRO A 194 -22.42 2.13 31.37
C PRO A 194 -23.43 1.88 30.24
N ALA A 195 -24.18 2.93 29.85
CA ALA A 195 -25.17 2.88 28.77
C ALA A 195 -24.58 2.52 27.40
N LEU A 196 -23.26 2.68 27.19
CA LEU A 196 -22.64 2.31 25.91
C LEU A 196 -22.85 0.83 25.59
N PHE A 197 -22.68 -0.04 26.58
CA PHE A 197 -22.72 -1.48 26.36
C PHE A 197 -24.15 -1.96 26.08
N SER A 198 -25.18 -1.34 26.68
CA SER A 198 -26.57 -1.63 26.33
C SER A 198 -26.92 -1.10 24.94
N VAL A 199 -26.47 0.11 24.58
CA VAL A 199 -26.64 0.68 23.24
C VAL A 199 -25.98 -0.19 22.19
N LEU A 200 -24.79 -0.75 22.43
CA LEU A 200 -24.10 -1.63 21.50
C LEU A 200 -24.56 -3.10 21.54
N GLY A 201 -25.33 -3.49 22.57
CA GLY A 201 -25.71 -4.90 22.79
C GLY A 201 -24.51 -5.78 23.13
N ALA A 202 -23.57 -5.24 23.91
CA ALA A 202 -22.33 -5.90 24.26
C ALA A 202 -22.49 -6.74 25.53
N GLU A 203 -22.04 -7.99 25.48
CA GLU A 203 -22.03 -8.90 26.63
C GLU A 203 -20.58 -9.24 27.02
N PRO A 204 -20.23 -9.19 28.32
CA PRO A 204 -18.92 -9.63 28.79
C PRO A 204 -18.81 -11.15 28.70
N SER A 205 -17.68 -11.64 28.19
CA SER A 205 -17.34 -13.07 28.21
C SER A 205 -16.85 -13.54 29.57
N LEU A 206 -16.20 -12.63 30.31
CA LEU A 206 -15.69 -12.86 31.67
C LEU A 206 -16.07 -11.66 32.55
N GLY A 207 -16.46 -11.94 33.79
CA GLY A 207 -16.83 -10.89 34.75
C GLY A 207 -18.20 -10.28 34.47
N ARG A 208 -18.35 -8.98 34.76
CA ARG A 208 -19.64 -8.27 34.67
C ARG A 208 -19.45 -6.83 34.22
N LEU A 209 -20.48 -6.26 33.60
CA LEU A 209 -20.51 -4.84 33.28
C LEU A 209 -20.47 -4.02 34.58
N PRO A 210 -19.58 -3.03 34.71
CA PRO A 210 -19.52 -2.16 35.88
C PRO A 210 -20.76 -1.28 35.96
N LYS A 211 -21.34 -1.13 37.16
CA LYS A 211 -22.45 -0.20 37.43
C LYS A 211 -21.95 1.21 37.75
N ASP A 212 -20.84 1.30 38.48
CA ASP A 212 -20.20 2.55 38.88
C ASP A 212 -18.93 2.77 38.04
N SER A 213 -17.76 2.87 38.68
CA SER A 213 -16.47 2.94 38.01
C SER A 213 -15.84 1.55 37.83
N GLY A 214 -15.25 1.31 36.67
CA GLY A 214 -14.54 0.07 36.42
C GLY A 214 -13.94 -0.02 35.03
N VAL A 215 -13.11 -1.02 34.80
CA VAL A 215 -12.45 -1.26 33.52
C VAL A 215 -12.95 -2.54 32.86
N LEU A 216 -13.23 -2.45 31.57
CA LEU A 216 -13.49 -3.61 30.72
C LEU A 216 -12.38 -3.73 29.68
N LEU A 217 -11.87 -4.95 29.50
CA LEU A 217 -10.83 -5.23 28.51
C LEU A 217 -11.45 -5.80 27.24
N THR A 218 -10.94 -5.40 26.08
CA THR A 218 -11.20 -6.18 24.86
C THR A 218 -10.53 -7.54 24.96
N TYR A 219 -11.15 -8.54 24.32
CA TYR A 219 -10.60 -9.89 24.27
C TYR A 219 -9.17 -9.94 23.71
N SER A 220 -8.87 -9.13 22.68
CA SER A 220 -7.52 -9.03 22.09
C SER A 220 -6.49 -8.43 23.05
N LEU A 221 -6.85 -7.41 23.85
CA LEU A 221 -5.98 -6.84 24.86
C LEU A 221 -5.75 -7.81 26.03
N TRP A 222 -6.79 -8.52 26.45
CA TRP A 222 -6.68 -9.54 27.48
C TRP A 222 -5.74 -10.67 27.06
N GLN A 223 -5.84 -11.15 25.82
CA GLN A 223 -4.92 -12.16 25.29
C GLN A 223 -3.49 -11.64 25.13
N SER A 224 -3.29 -10.42 24.64
CA SER A 224 -1.94 -9.91 24.36
C SER A 224 -1.20 -9.46 25.61
N LEU A 225 -1.88 -8.75 26.53
CA LEU A 225 -1.26 -8.14 27.70
C LEU A 225 -1.26 -9.07 28.92
N PHE A 226 -2.27 -9.94 29.03
CA PHE A 226 -2.47 -10.80 30.20
C PHE A 226 -2.42 -12.30 29.87
N HIS A 227 -2.04 -12.67 28.64
CA HIS A 227 -1.90 -14.06 28.19
C HIS A 227 -3.14 -14.94 28.42
N GLY A 228 -4.33 -14.33 28.50
CA GLY A 228 -5.57 -15.07 28.75
C GLY A 228 -5.80 -15.48 30.21
N ASP A 229 -5.17 -14.81 31.20
CA ASP A 229 -5.39 -15.13 32.61
C ASP A 229 -6.76 -14.61 33.10
N ALA A 230 -7.63 -15.52 33.57
CA ALA A 230 -8.93 -15.18 34.12
C ALA A 230 -8.86 -14.47 35.50
N ARG A 231 -7.74 -14.59 36.22
CA ARG A 231 -7.54 -13.98 37.55
C ARG A 231 -7.36 -12.46 37.49
N VAL A 232 -7.28 -11.91 36.28
CA VAL A 232 -7.21 -10.46 36.03
C VAL A 232 -8.50 -9.75 36.45
N VAL A 233 -9.66 -10.42 36.39
CA VAL A 233 -10.93 -9.84 36.84
C VAL A 233 -10.88 -9.64 38.36
N GLY A 234 -11.09 -8.40 38.79
CA GLY A 234 -10.98 -7.96 40.17
C GLY A 234 -9.62 -7.34 40.54
N SER A 235 -8.61 -7.47 39.68
CA SER A 235 -7.33 -6.81 39.86
C SER A 235 -7.41 -5.31 39.53
N HIS A 236 -6.41 -4.55 39.98
CA HIS A 236 -6.33 -3.11 39.71
C HIS A 236 -5.36 -2.81 38.57
N ILE A 237 -5.72 -1.84 37.76
CA ILE A 237 -4.90 -1.32 36.67
C ILE A 237 -4.75 0.19 36.83
N ARG A 238 -3.54 0.69 36.68
CA ARG A 238 -3.25 2.11 36.83
C ARG A 238 -3.17 2.77 35.46
N ILE A 239 -3.98 3.80 35.25
CA ILE A 239 -4.06 4.56 34.00
C ILE A 239 -3.68 5.99 34.35
N GLY A 240 -2.52 6.44 33.88
CA GLY A 240 -1.96 7.72 34.32
C GLY A 240 -1.78 7.77 35.84
N ARG A 241 -2.54 8.63 36.52
CA ARG A 241 -2.53 8.80 37.98
C ARG A 241 -3.62 8.01 38.71
N GLU A 242 -4.60 7.48 37.97
CA GLU A 242 -5.79 6.88 38.55
C GLU A 242 -5.70 5.34 38.55
N SER A 243 -6.29 4.70 39.56
CA SER A 243 -6.34 3.25 39.69
C SER A 243 -7.78 2.77 39.53
N TYR A 244 -7.99 1.82 38.63
CA TYR A 244 -9.30 1.27 38.33
C TYR A 244 -9.32 -0.24 38.54
N ARG A 245 -10.45 -0.76 39.02
CA ARG A 245 -10.67 -2.20 39.13
C ARG A 245 -11.13 -2.76 37.79
N ILE A 246 -10.53 -3.87 37.37
CA ILE A 246 -10.95 -4.61 36.17
C ILE A 246 -12.22 -5.39 36.51
N SER A 247 -13.32 -5.06 35.84
CA SER A 247 -14.64 -5.64 36.08
C SER A 247 -14.94 -6.84 35.18
N GLY A 248 -14.28 -6.93 34.02
CA GLY A 248 -14.52 -8.01 33.07
C GLY A 248 -13.80 -7.86 31.74
N VAL A 249 -14.04 -8.83 30.86
CA VAL A 249 -13.50 -8.92 29.49
C VAL A 249 -14.66 -9.04 28.52
N LEU A 250 -14.69 -8.19 27.51
CA LEU A 250 -15.70 -8.18 26.44
C LEU A 250 -15.57 -9.41 25.55
N GLY A 251 -16.66 -9.82 24.90
CA GLY A 251 -16.67 -10.96 24.00
C GLY A 251 -15.65 -10.86 22.85
N SER A 252 -15.19 -12.01 22.35
CA SER A 252 -14.20 -12.09 21.26
C SER A 252 -14.67 -11.46 19.95
N GLN A 253 -15.99 -11.38 19.74
CA GLN A 253 -16.63 -10.74 18.58
C GLN A 253 -16.98 -9.27 18.80
N PHE A 254 -16.86 -8.75 20.02
CA PHE A 254 -17.18 -7.34 20.28
C PHE A 254 -16.18 -6.42 19.57
N ARG A 255 -16.69 -5.48 18.77
CA ARG A 255 -15.91 -4.51 18.02
C ARG A 255 -16.60 -3.15 18.11
N PHE A 256 -15.87 -2.14 18.57
CA PHE A 256 -16.36 -0.77 18.62
C PHE A 256 -15.19 0.18 18.35
N LEU A 257 -15.34 1.05 17.34
CA LEU A 257 -14.35 2.01 16.81
C LEU A 257 -13.06 1.43 16.20
N SER A 258 -12.56 0.29 16.67
CA SER A 258 -11.31 -0.27 16.17
C SER A 258 -11.19 -1.76 16.46
N ARG A 259 -10.30 -2.43 15.71
CA ARG A 259 -9.84 -3.80 16.01
C ARG A 259 -8.57 -3.83 16.86
N GLN A 260 -7.99 -2.67 17.16
CA GLN A 260 -6.83 -2.58 18.03
C GLN A 260 -7.19 -3.03 19.45
N PRO A 261 -6.25 -3.65 20.18
CA PRO A 261 -6.41 -3.93 21.60
C PRO A 261 -6.80 -2.66 22.37
N ALA A 262 -8.02 -2.65 22.90
CA ALA A 262 -8.59 -1.48 23.57
C ALA A 262 -8.96 -1.78 25.03
N LEU A 263 -8.91 -0.74 25.84
CA LEU A 263 -9.32 -0.72 27.24
C LEU A 263 -10.49 0.26 27.39
N TYR A 264 -11.57 -0.16 28.04
CA TYR A 264 -12.72 0.68 28.32
C TYR A 264 -12.72 1.10 29.79
N VAL A 265 -12.68 2.40 30.04
CA VAL A 265 -12.89 2.97 31.37
C VAL A 265 -14.34 3.39 31.46
N VAL A 266 -15.10 2.75 32.33
CA VAL A 266 -16.51 3.05 32.54
C VAL A 266 -16.63 3.95 33.75
N LEU A 267 -17.30 5.09 33.58
CA LEU A 267 -17.56 6.07 34.62
C LEU A 267 -19.07 6.35 34.67
N PRO A 268 -19.66 6.60 35.86
CA PRO A 268 -21.08 6.89 35.97
C PRO A 268 -21.47 8.23 35.31
N THR A 269 -20.53 9.17 35.20
CA THR A 269 -20.74 10.46 34.53
C THR A 269 -19.43 10.93 33.93
N LEU A 270 -19.47 11.40 32.69
CA LEU A 270 -18.34 12.05 32.02
C LEU A 270 -18.43 13.56 32.29
N GLN A 271 -17.75 14.08 33.31
CA GLN A 271 -17.78 15.51 33.65
C GLN A 271 -16.96 16.37 32.66
N ASP A 272 -17.48 17.55 32.34
CA ASP A 272 -16.80 18.76 31.82
C ASP A 272 -15.88 18.61 30.59
N ALA A 273 -16.03 17.55 29.80
CA ALA A 273 -15.26 17.36 28.59
C ALA A 273 -16.17 17.00 27.40
N PRO A 274 -15.93 17.59 26.21
CA PRO A 274 -16.66 17.22 25.01
C PRO A 274 -16.43 15.74 24.69
N ALA A 275 -17.52 15.02 24.46
CA ALA A 275 -17.55 13.61 24.17
C ALA A 275 -18.25 13.34 22.83
N MET A 276 -17.84 12.27 22.17
CA MET A 276 -18.56 11.75 21.00
C MET A 276 -19.76 10.95 21.51
N ILE A 277 -20.86 10.98 20.77
CA ILE A 277 -22.08 10.29 21.18
C ILE A 277 -22.33 9.16 20.20
N VAL A 278 -22.64 7.99 20.72
CA VAL A 278 -23.25 6.92 19.94
C VAL A 278 -24.68 6.73 20.43
N ALA A 279 -25.61 6.67 19.49
CA ALA A 279 -27.02 6.49 19.77
C ALA A 279 -27.58 5.34 18.93
N ARG A 280 -28.61 4.68 19.45
CA ARG A 280 -29.40 3.71 18.71
C ARG A 280 -30.73 4.34 18.33
N LEU A 281 -31.02 4.37 17.05
CA LEU A 281 -32.26 4.88 16.50
C LEU A 281 -33.38 3.85 16.60
N ARG A 282 -34.58 4.35 16.82
CA ARG A 282 -35.81 3.58 16.57
C ARG A 282 -35.95 3.24 15.09
N PRO A 283 -36.76 2.22 14.75
CA PRO A 283 -37.02 1.87 13.36
C PRO A 283 -37.56 3.07 12.56
N SER A 284 -37.02 3.29 11.35
CA SER A 284 -37.55 4.21 10.35
C SER A 284 -37.62 5.70 10.77
N VAL A 285 -36.61 6.19 11.50
CA VAL A 285 -36.52 7.61 11.88
C VAL A 285 -35.88 8.44 10.75
N PRO A 286 -36.55 9.50 10.25
CA PRO A 286 -35.93 10.42 9.29
C PRO A 286 -34.93 11.36 9.97
N LEU A 287 -33.72 11.49 9.40
CA LEU A 287 -32.64 12.31 9.96
C LEU A 287 -33.02 13.78 10.21
N PRO A 288 -33.74 14.50 9.32
CA PRO A 288 -34.13 15.89 9.59
C PRO A 288 -35.02 16.04 10.82
N LYS A 289 -35.87 15.05 11.11
CA LYS A 289 -36.74 15.04 12.29
C LYS A 289 -35.94 14.77 13.56
N LEU A 290 -34.96 13.87 13.48
CA LEU A 290 -34.04 13.61 14.58
C LEU A 290 -33.24 14.86 14.93
N ASP A 291 -32.68 15.54 13.93
CA ASP A 291 -31.88 16.75 14.13
C ASP A 291 -32.68 17.86 14.84
N HIS A 292 -33.91 18.09 14.41
CA HIS A 292 -34.81 19.04 15.05
C HIS A 292 -35.15 18.65 16.50
N GLU A 293 -35.36 17.37 16.79
CA GLU A 293 -35.68 16.91 18.14
C GLU A 293 -34.48 17.04 19.09
N LEU A 294 -33.29 16.62 18.65
CA LEU A 294 -32.07 16.70 19.46
C LEU A 294 -31.67 18.16 19.70
N THR A 295 -31.78 19.02 18.70
CA THR A 295 -31.52 20.46 18.84
C THR A 295 -32.46 21.07 19.88
N ARG A 296 -33.77 20.79 19.79
CA ARG A 296 -34.76 21.28 20.76
C ARG A 296 -34.49 20.80 22.18
N ILE A 297 -34.12 19.52 22.38
CA ILE A 297 -33.80 18.99 23.71
C ILE A 297 -32.54 19.67 24.28
N SER A 298 -31.58 19.96 23.41
CA SER A 298 -30.34 20.65 23.78
C SER A 298 -30.63 22.07 24.25
N GLU A 299 -31.49 22.82 23.53
CA GLU A 299 -31.89 24.18 23.89
C GLU A 299 -32.56 24.23 25.27
N VAL A 300 -33.44 23.26 25.58
CA VAL A 300 -34.07 23.13 26.91
C VAL A 300 -33.04 22.88 28.01
N SER A 301 -31.91 22.25 27.66
CA SER A 301 -30.78 21.99 28.57
C SER A 301 -29.76 23.13 28.57
N CYS A 302 -30.12 24.31 28.05
CA CYS A 302 -29.26 25.50 27.91
C CYS A 302 -28.05 25.34 26.97
N TYR A 303 -28.12 24.37 26.04
CA TYR A 303 -27.13 24.20 24.98
C TYR A 303 -27.70 24.62 23.62
N TYR A 304 -27.16 25.70 23.07
CA TYR A 304 -27.57 26.23 21.78
C TYR A 304 -26.63 25.71 20.69
N PHE A 305 -27.15 24.87 19.81
CA PHE A 305 -26.48 24.43 18.59
C PHE A 305 -27.11 25.13 17.40
N PHE A 306 -26.31 25.64 16.46
CA PHE A 306 -26.86 26.18 15.22
C PHE A 306 -27.33 25.04 14.31
N GLN A 307 -28.30 25.33 13.46
CA GLN A 307 -28.83 24.35 12.51
C GLN A 307 -27.69 23.80 11.61
N GLY A 308 -27.49 22.48 11.61
CA GLY A 308 -26.44 21.81 10.86
C GLY A 308 -25.07 21.72 11.55
N GLU A 309 -24.93 22.19 12.81
CA GLU A 309 -23.71 21.95 13.61
C GLU A 309 -23.61 20.50 14.11
N LEU A 310 -24.75 19.85 14.36
CA LEU A 310 -24.77 18.43 14.67
C LEU A 310 -24.58 17.62 13.38
N ARG A 311 -23.58 16.76 13.38
CA ARG A 311 -23.29 15.82 12.29
C ARG A 311 -23.62 14.41 12.72
N TYR A 312 -24.14 13.67 11.77
CA TYR A 312 -24.61 12.30 11.94
C TYR A 312 -23.89 11.42 10.93
N ALA A 313 -23.34 10.29 11.37
CA ALA A 313 -22.92 9.24 10.45
C ALA A 313 -23.32 7.86 10.95
N PHE A 314 -23.75 7.05 10.00
CA PHE A 314 -23.93 5.63 10.21
C PHE A 314 -22.57 4.94 10.08
N PRO A 315 -22.23 3.98 10.97
CA PRO A 315 -21.01 3.22 10.87
C PRO A 315 -20.86 2.52 9.51
N ASP A 316 -21.97 2.02 8.96
CA ASP A 316 -21.97 1.33 7.67
C ASP A 316 -21.64 2.28 6.51
N GLU A 317 -22.10 3.53 6.57
CA GLU A 317 -21.78 4.53 5.54
C GLU A 317 -20.34 5.02 5.63
N ALA A 318 -19.81 5.13 6.85
CA ALA A 318 -18.43 5.56 7.10
C ALA A 318 -17.40 4.61 6.45
N LEU A 319 -17.68 3.30 6.43
CA LEU A 319 -16.83 2.30 5.78
C LEU A 319 -16.70 2.51 4.26
N TRP A 320 -17.71 3.09 3.61
CA TRP A 320 -17.70 3.36 2.18
C TRP A 320 -17.07 4.70 1.79
N ILE A 321 -16.73 5.55 2.76
CA ILE A 321 -16.12 6.86 2.48
C ILE A 321 -14.85 6.72 1.64
N PRO A 322 -13.86 5.85 1.96
CA PRO A 322 -12.65 5.70 1.15
C PRO A 322 -12.94 5.22 -0.28
N VAL A 323 -13.98 4.41 -0.46
CA VAL A 323 -14.40 3.93 -1.79
C VAL A 323 -15.02 5.07 -2.60
N LYS A 324 -15.93 5.84 -1.97
CA LYS A 324 -16.57 7.01 -2.60
C LYS A 324 -15.53 8.07 -2.99
N THR A 325 -14.60 8.40 -2.09
CA THR A 325 -13.54 9.38 -2.37
C THR A 325 -12.60 8.90 -3.47
N PHE A 326 -12.23 7.61 -3.47
CA PHE A 326 -11.43 7.04 -4.56
C PHE A 326 -12.18 7.06 -5.89
N ALA A 327 -13.47 6.70 -5.92
CA ALA A 327 -14.27 6.77 -7.15
C ALA A 327 -14.34 8.20 -7.72
N ILE A 328 -14.56 9.21 -6.85
CA ILE A 328 -14.52 10.62 -7.25
C ILE A 328 -13.13 10.98 -7.81
N SER A 329 -12.04 10.54 -7.17
CA SER A 329 -10.68 10.81 -7.68
C SER A 329 -10.45 10.23 -9.07
N ILE A 330 -10.91 9.01 -9.35
CA ILE A 330 -10.78 8.39 -10.68
C ILE A 330 -11.50 9.22 -11.73
N VAL A 331 -12.73 9.67 -11.42
CA VAL A 331 -13.54 10.50 -12.34
C VAL A 331 -12.84 11.83 -12.60
N VAL A 332 -12.42 12.54 -11.55
CA VAL A 332 -11.76 13.86 -11.68
C VAL A 332 -10.43 13.72 -12.44
N SER A 333 -9.58 12.75 -12.09
CA SER A 333 -8.31 12.52 -12.77
C SER A 333 -8.52 12.06 -14.22
N GLY A 334 -9.55 11.27 -14.51
CA GLY A 334 -9.93 10.87 -15.87
C GLY A 334 -10.36 12.07 -16.72
N LEU A 335 -11.22 12.95 -16.19
CA LEU A 335 -11.64 14.18 -16.85
C LEU A 335 -10.45 15.10 -17.14
N LEU A 336 -9.56 15.31 -16.16
CA LEU A 336 -8.33 16.08 -16.34
C LEU A 336 -7.42 15.48 -17.43
N LEU A 337 -7.25 14.15 -17.44
CA LEU A 337 -6.49 13.49 -18.49
C LEU A 337 -7.11 13.75 -19.85
N THR A 338 -8.43 13.61 -20.01
CA THR A 338 -9.10 13.87 -21.30
C THR A 338 -8.95 15.31 -21.76
N ALA A 339 -9.01 16.28 -20.84
CA ALA A 339 -8.82 17.69 -21.13
C ALA A 339 -7.38 18.00 -21.61
N VAL A 340 -6.37 17.42 -20.94
CA VAL A 340 -4.95 17.66 -21.27
C VAL A 340 -4.50 16.90 -22.51
N SER A 341 -4.97 15.67 -22.68
CA SER A 341 -4.52 14.80 -23.77
C SER A 341 -5.24 15.05 -25.10
N GLY A 342 -6.26 15.91 -25.12
CA GLY A 342 -6.97 16.29 -26.34
C GLY A 342 -7.60 15.10 -27.08
N ILE A 343 -7.85 13.97 -26.40
CA ILE A 343 -8.33 12.73 -27.02
C ILE A 343 -9.72 12.98 -27.62
N ARG A 344 -9.78 13.17 -28.94
CA ARG A 344 -11.04 13.34 -29.69
C ARG A 344 -11.59 11.98 -30.11
N MET A 345 -12.89 11.77 -29.90
CA MET A 345 -13.64 10.54 -30.24
C MET A 345 -13.44 10.05 -31.70
N ARG A 346 -13.12 10.97 -32.62
CA ARG A 346 -12.81 10.65 -34.04
C ARG A 346 -11.59 9.73 -34.20
N HIS A 347 -10.62 9.78 -33.30
CA HIS A 347 -9.40 8.97 -33.38
C HIS A 347 -9.65 7.51 -32.98
N VAL A 348 -10.52 7.28 -31.99
CA VAL A 348 -10.95 5.95 -31.57
C VAL A 348 -11.72 5.26 -32.70
N TYR A 349 -12.60 5.99 -33.37
CA TYR A 349 -13.39 5.47 -34.49
C TYR A 349 -12.52 5.07 -35.69
N ARG A 350 -11.55 5.90 -36.10
CA ARG A 350 -10.60 5.55 -37.19
C ARG A 350 -9.70 4.37 -36.81
N ALA A 351 -9.26 4.28 -35.56
CA ALA A 351 -8.43 3.17 -35.09
C ALA A 351 -9.17 1.82 -35.16
N LEU A 352 -10.47 1.79 -34.85
CA LEU A 352 -11.31 0.59 -34.93
C LEU A 352 -11.54 0.09 -36.36
N GLN A 353 -11.37 0.96 -37.36
CA GLN A 353 -11.58 0.62 -38.77
C GLN A 353 -10.32 0.09 -39.49
N HIS A 354 -9.14 0.13 -38.86
CA HIS A 354 -7.87 -0.28 -39.48
C HIS A 354 -7.69 -1.82 -39.54
N PRO A 355 -6.96 -2.37 -40.54
CA PRO A 355 -6.63 -3.80 -40.66
C PRO A 355 -5.90 -4.44 -39.47
N TYR A 356 -5.40 -3.64 -38.50
CA TYR A 356 -4.66 -4.10 -37.33
C TYR A 356 -5.50 -4.19 -36.03
N ARG A 357 -6.79 -4.57 -36.14
CA ARG A 357 -7.72 -4.64 -34.99
C ARG A 357 -7.20 -5.50 -33.82
N ALA A 358 -6.58 -6.64 -34.11
CA ALA A 358 -6.05 -7.53 -33.08
C ALA A 358 -4.89 -6.89 -32.27
N ALA A 359 -4.06 -6.06 -32.90
CA ALA A 359 -3.01 -5.32 -32.20
C ALA A 359 -3.61 -4.20 -31.32
N LEU A 360 -4.64 -3.50 -31.83
CA LEU A 360 -5.35 -2.48 -31.08
C LEU A 360 -6.05 -3.05 -29.83
N ILE A 361 -6.75 -4.18 -29.96
CA ILE A 361 -7.43 -4.83 -28.83
C ILE A 361 -6.41 -5.26 -27.77
N ARG A 362 -5.30 -5.90 -28.17
CA ARG A 362 -4.22 -6.28 -27.24
C ARG A 362 -3.69 -5.06 -26.49
N ARG A 363 -3.50 -3.93 -27.18
CA ARG A 363 -3.05 -2.67 -26.57
C ARG A 363 -4.05 -2.11 -25.58
N MET A 364 -5.35 -2.12 -25.91
CA MET A 364 -6.41 -1.68 -25.00
C MET A 364 -6.49 -2.56 -23.76
N VAL A 365 -6.48 -3.89 -23.93
CA VAL A 365 -6.50 -4.84 -22.81
C VAL A 365 -5.29 -4.64 -21.90
N PHE A 366 -4.08 -4.50 -22.47
CA PHE A 366 -2.88 -4.24 -21.68
C PHE A 366 -2.95 -2.89 -20.96
N TRP A 367 -3.41 -1.83 -21.63
CA TRP A 367 -3.59 -0.52 -20.99
C TRP A 367 -4.57 -0.60 -19.82
N SER A 368 -5.74 -1.21 -20.01
CA SER A 368 -6.76 -1.39 -18.98
C SER A 368 -6.27 -2.26 -17.82
N ALA A 369 -5.61 -3.39 -18.11
CA ALA A 369 -5.07 -4.26 -17.07
C ALA A 369 -4.02 -3.53 -16.22
N LYS A 370 -3.11 -2.80 -16.87
CA LYS A 370 -2.07 -2.01 -16.21
C LYS A 370 -2.65 -0.87 -15.37
N THR A 371 -3.60 -0.09 -15.92
CA THR A 371 -4.22 1.02 -15.19
C THR A 371 -5.03 0.53 -14.00
N VAL A 372 -5.84 -0.53 -14.17
CA VAL A 372 -6.63 -1.12 -13.07
C VAL A 372 -5.71 -1.65 -11.97
N LEU A 373 -4.63 -2.36 -12.31
CA LEU A 373 -3.73 -2.90 -11.31
C LEU A 373 -2.97 -1.79 -10.56
N ALA A 374 -2.53 -0.75 -11.25
CA ALA A 374 -1.88 0.40 -10.64
C ALA A 374 -2.84 1.26 -9.79
N LEU A 375 -4.09 1.44 -10.23
CA LEU A 375 -5.13 2.08 -9.42
C LEU A 375 -5.48 1.24 -8.18
N ALA A 376 -5.53 -0.09 -8.30
CA ALA A 376 -5.70 -0.98 -7.16
C ALA A 376 -4.56 -0.85 -6.16
N PHE A 377 -3.30 -0.72 -6.63
CA PHE A 377 -2.17 -0.40 -5.76
C PHE A 377 -2.38 0.91 -4.99
N VAL A 378 -2.76 2.00 -5.68
CA VAL A 378 -3.01 3.30 -5.04
C VAL A 378 -4.14 3.21 -4.00
N PHE A 379 -5.23 2.53 -4.34
CA PHE A 379 -6.36 2.33 -3.44
C PHE A 379 -5.96 1.54 -2.19
N LEU A 380 -5.31 0.38 -2.37
CA LEU A 380 -4.89 -0.47 -1.25
C LEU A 380 -3.85 0.22 -0.37
N ALA A 381 -2.86 0.88 -0.97
CA ALA A 381 -1.86 1.63 -0.23
C ALA A 381 -2.49 2.76 0.59
N GLY A 382 -3.40 3.55 0.00
CA GLY A 382 -4.09 4.63 0.70
C GLY A 382 -5.03 4.11 1.79
N LEU A 383 -5.77 3.03 1.53
CA LEU A 383 -6.70 2.44 2.49
C LEU A 383 -5.99 1.85 3.71
N GLU A 384 -4.90 1.11 3.49
CA GLU A 384 -4.14 0.50 4.58
C GLU A 384 -3.32 1.57 5.35
N TRP A 385 -2.82 2.60 4.67
CA TRP A 385 -2.18 3.75 5.32
C TRP A 385 -3.17 4.54 6.19
N ALA A 386 -4.37 4.84 5.66
CA ALA A 386 -5.43 5.56 6.38
C ALA A 386 -5.96 4.79 7.61
N ARG A 387 -5.68 3.49 7.71
CA ARG A 387 -6.00 2.68 8.89
C ARG A 387 -4.96 2.76 10.01
N SER A 388 -3.76 3.32 9.75
CA SER A 388 -2.67 3.38 10.73
C SER A 388 -2.93 4.39 11.87
N GLY A 389 -3.94 4.10 12.70
CA GLY A 389 -4.30 4.84 13.89
C GLY A 389 -5.80 5.16 13.97
N SER A 390 -6.61 4.38 14.71
CA SER A 390 -7.89 4.85 15.27
C SER A 390 -9.05 5.29 14.34
N SER A 391 -9.04 5.02 13.04
CA SER A 391 -9.83 5.78 12.05
C SER A 391 -11.28 5.36 11.74
N MET A 392 -11.98 4.48 12.49
CA MET A 392 -13.39 4.21 12.12
C MET A 392 -14.32 5.44 12.24
N LEU A 393 -13.91 6.52 12.94
CA LEU A 393 -14.80 7.68 13.19
C LEU A 393 -14.16 9.08 13.20
N PHE A 394 -12.86 9.23 12.96
CA PHE A 394 -12.20 10.54 13.08
C PHE A 394 -11.88 11.13 11.70
N GLY A 395 -12.90 11.70 11.07
CA GLY A 395 -12.78 12.38 9.78
C GLY A 395 -12.07 13.75 9.82
N SER A 396 -11.60 14.25 10.97
CA SER A 396 -11.10 15.62 11.07
C SER A 396 -9.78 15.87 11.81
N HIS A 397 -9.29 14.95 12.66
CA HIS A 397 -8.05 15.17 13.45
C HIS A 397 -6.90 14.26 13.07
N ASP A 398 -7.16 13.17 12.35
CA ASP A 398 -6.10 12.37 11.78
C ASP A 398 -5.82 12.86 10.36
N PRO A 399 -4.63 13.43 10.05
CA PRO A 399 -4.28 13.83 8.70
C PRO A 399 -4.40 12.66 7.70
N ALA A 400 -4.43 11.41 8.14
CA ALA A 400 -4.59 10.25 7.27
C ALA A 400 -6.04 9.98 6.80
N SER A 401 -7.07 10.63 7.36
CA SER A 401 -8.47 10.38 7.00
C SER A 401 -9.27 11.68 6.82
N GLY A 402 -9.70 11.95 5.57
CA GLY A 402 -10.47 13.14 5.23
C GLY A 402 -10.02 13.78 3.90
N PRO A 403 -10.00 15.13 3.80
CA PRO A 403 -9.55 15.85 2.61
C PRO A 403 -8.16 15.44 2.13
N PHE A 404 -7.24 15.14 3.04
CA PHE A 404 -5.88 14.72 2.68
C PHE A 404 -5.85 13.36 1.99
N LEU A 405 -6.66 12.39 2.42
CA LEU A 405 -6.80 11.10 1.73
C LEU A 405 -7.37 11.29 0.32
N LEU A 406 -8.35 12.18 0.16
CA LEU A 406 -8.87 12.57 -1.16
C LEU A 406 -7.77 13.19 -2.03
N TRP A 407 -6.97 14.11 -1.48
CA TRP A 407 -5.81 14.70 -2.18
C TRP A 407 -4.80 13.64 -2.61
N LEU A 408 -4.44 12.71 -1.73
CA LEU A 408 -3.53 11.61 -2.06
C LEU A 408 -4.09 10.71 -3.16
N TYR A 409 -5.38 10.38 -3.11
CA TYR A 409 -6.03 9.59 -4.16
C TYR A 409 -6.09 10.34 -5.49
N VAL A 410 -6.40 11.63 -5.50
CA VAL A 410 -6.38 12.45 -6.73
C VAL A 410 -4.97 12.49 -7.33
N LEU A 411 -3.95 12.76 -6.52
CA LEU A 411 -2.56 12.79 -6.99
C LEU A 411 -2.10 11.41 -7.49
N GLY A 412 -2.41 10.35 -6.75
CA GLY A 412 -2.08 8.98 -7.10
C GLY A 412 -2.78 8.52 -8.39
N ALA A 413 -4.10 8.74 -8.50
CA ALA A 413 -4.85 8.40 -9.70
C ALA A 413 -4.36 9.20 -10.91
N MET A 414 -4.10 10.50 -10.73
CA MET A 414 -3.52 11.34 -11.78
C MET A 414 -2.16 10.80 -12.24
N ALA A 415 -1.25 10.52 -11.31
CA ALA A 415 0.05 9.93 -11.63
C ALA A 415 -0.09 8.61 -12.40
N VAL A 416 -0.99 7.71 -11.97
CA VAL A 416 -1.26 6.44 -12.66
C VAL A 416 -1.78 6.67 -14.08
N PHE A 417 -2.71 7.59 -14.28
CA PHE A 417 -3.25 7.92 -15.60
C PHE A 417 -2.20 8.51 -16.54
N PHE A 418 -1.45 9.51 -16.07
CA PHE A 418 -0.36 10.13 -16.86
C PHE A 418 0.75 9.13 -17.16
N TRP A 419 1.23 8.39 -16.16
CA TRP A 419 2.23 7.34 -16.35
C TRP A 419 1.72 6.26 -17.31
N SER A 420 0.46 5.83 -17.15
CA SER A 420 -0.11 4.79 -18.02
C SER A 420 -0.21 5.25 -19.46
N ALA A 421 -0.58 6.51 -19.71
CA ALA A 421 -0.62 7.11 -21.03
C ALA A 421 0.79 7.30 -21.62
N ALA A 422 1.75 7.79 -20.84
CA ALA A 422 3.14 7.97 -21.27
C ALA A 422 3.79 6.62 -21.64
N ASP A 423 3.65 5.60 -20.80
CA ASP A 423 4.16 4.26 -21.08
C ASP A 423 3.50 3.64 -22.34
N GLN A 424 2.22 3.92 -22.60
CA GLN A 424 1.57 3.48 -23.86
C GLN A 424 2.09 4.18 -25.12
N ARG A 425 2.67 5.38 -24.98
CA ARG A 425 3.30 6.11 -26.10
C ARG A 425 4.69 5.54 -26.39
N GLY A 426 5.43 5.12 -25.37
CA GLY A 426 6.77 4.54 -25.49
C GLY A 426 6.83 3.05 -25.86
N ARG A 427 5.69 2.40 -26.08
CA ARG A 427 5.61 0.96 -26.43
C ARG A 427 5.26 0.75 -27.90
N CYS A 428 5.79 -0.34 -28.45
CA CYS A 428 5.42 -0.80 -29.79
C CYS A 428 3.90 -1.04 -29.89
N ARG A 429 3.29 -0.58 -30.99
CA ARG A 429 1.85 -0.72 -31.24
C ARG A 429 1.40 -2.17 -31.51
N VAL A 430 2.35 -3.08 -31.76
CA VAL A 430 2.08 -4.50 -32.09
C VAL A 430 2.46 -5.44 -30.95
N CYS A 431 3.73 -5.46 -30.53
CA CYS A 431 4.22 -6.39 -29.49
C CYS A 431 4.18 -5.85 -28.05
N LEU A 432 3.85 -4.56 -27.86
CA LEU A 432 3.76 -3.90 -26.55
C LEU A 432 5.07 -3.84 -25.74
N ARG A 433 6.21 -4.23 -26.32
CA ARG A 433 7.52 -4.01 -25.71
C ARG A 433 7.89 -2.52 -25.78
N LEU A 434 8.63 -2.04 -24.79
CA LEU A 434 9.19 -0.69 -24.80
C LEU A 434 10.13 -0.51 -26.00
N LEU A 435 9.98 0.62 -26.69
CA LEU A 435 10.84 0.98 -27.82
C LEU A 435 12.26 1.30 -27.32
N CYS A 436 13.25 1.06 -28.18
CA CYS A 436 14.67 1.13 -27.85
C CYS A 436 15.47 1.78 -28.97
N PHE A 437 16.78 1.96 -28.74
CA PHE A 437 17.72 2.56 -29.69
C PHE A 437 17.29 3.96 -30.14
N PRO A 438 17.38 4.97 -29.25
CA PRO A 438 17.09 6.35 -29.64
C PRO A 438 18.12 6.83 -30.66
N VAL A 439 17.70 6.96 -31.92
CA VAL A 439 18.52 7.53 -32.99
C VAL A 439 18.11 8.98 -33.19
N ARG A 440 19.05 9.91 -33.09
CA ARG A 440 18.81 11.31 -33.42
C ARG A 440 18.94 11.51 -34.91
N ILE A 441 17.89 12.03 -35.53
CA ILE A 441 17.84 12.39 -36.94
C ILE A 441 17.75 13.91 -37.06
N GLY A 442 18.65 14.48 -37.85
CA GLY A 442 18.71 15.93 -38.11
C GLY A 442 19.28 16.76 -36.95
N CYS A 443 19.44 18.06 -37.23
CA CYS A 443 19.80 19.10 -36.27
C CYS A 443 18.61 20.08 -36.14
N PRO A 444 18.26 20.56 -34.93
CA PRO A 444 17.26 21.61 -34.78
C PRO A 444 17.65 22.85 -35.60
N GLY A 445 16.81 23.25 -36.55
CA GLY A 445 17.04 24.41 -37.42
C GLY A 445 17.88 24.15 -38.68
N CYS A 446 18.45 22.97 -38.86
CA CYS A 446 19.20 22.60 -40.07
C CYS A 446 18.32 22.06 -41.21
N LEU A 447 17.06 21.74 -40.93
CA LEU A 447 16.11 21.20 -41.90
C LEU A 447 14.90 22.14 -41.97
N LEU A 448 14.66 22.72 -43.15
CA LEU A 448 13.63 23.74 -43.38
C LEU A 448 12.18 23.23 -43.17
N LEU A 449 11.99 21.90 -43.00
CA LEU A 449 10.68 21.22 -42.98
C LEU A 449 10.65 19.99 -42.04
N ASP A 450 10.93 20.19 -40.75
CA ASP A 450 10.44 19.35 -39.62
C ASP A 450 11.00 17.92 -39.37
N TRP A 451 11.96 17.39 -40.14
CA TRP A 451 12.48 16.02 -39.91
C TRP A 451 13.54 15.91 -38.79
N SER A 452 13.70 16.93 -37.95
CA SER A 452 14.60 16.84 -36.79
C SER A 452 13.88 16.21 -35.59
N GLY A 453 14.31 15.03 -35.17
CA GLY A 453 13.65 14.27 -34.11
C GLY A 453 14.46 13.08 -33.62
N THR A 454 13.92 12.44 -32.60
CA THR A 454 14.41 11.15 -32.10
C THR A 454 13.53 10.03 -32.61
N GLU A 455 14.14 9.04 -33.25
CA GLU A 455 13.47 7.81 -33.66
C GLU A 455 13.76 6.69 -32.67
N LEU A 456 12.69 5.99 -32.29
CA LEU A 456 12.73 4.86 -31.37
C LEU A 456 12.25 3.60 -32.10
N LEU A 457 13.07 2.55 -32.12
CA LEU A 457 12.81 1.33 -32.85
C LEU A 457 12.22 0.24 -31.96
N CYS A 458 11.40 -0.63 -32.56
CA CYS A 458 10.99 -1.88 -31.95
C CYS A 458 12.09 -2.95 -32.12
N SER A 459 12.46 -3.64 -31.04
CA SER A 459 13.48 -4.71 -31.09
C SER A 459 13.10 -5.89 -32.00
N GLU A 460 11.81 -6.08 -32.25
CA GLU A 460 11.25 -7.16 -33.10
C GLU A 460 10.95 -6.66 -34.53
N GLY A 461 11.38 -5.44 -34.89
CA GLY A 461 11.19 -4.94 -36.26
C GLY A 461 9.77 -4.54 -36.65
N HIS A 462 8.84 -4.36 -35.71
CA HIS A 462 7.45 -4.01 -36.04
C HIS A 462 7.25 -2.56 -36.55
N GLY A 463 8.16 -1.65 -36.25
CA GLY A 463 7.99 -0.24 -36.55
C GLY A 463 8.92 0.70 -35.79
N VAL A 464 8.88 1.95 -36.21
CA VAL A 464 9.66 3.07 -35.68
C VAL A 464 8.69 4.16 -35.21
N LEU A 465 8.97 4.74 -34.03
CA LEU A 465 8.28 5.91 -33.52
C LEU A 465 9.19 7.13 -33.69
N HIS A 466 8.76 8.08 -34.52
CA HIS A 466 9.42 9.37 -34.69
C HIS A 466 8.83 10.38 -33.70
N VAL A 467 9.69 10.97 -32.87
CA VAL A 467 9.35 12.03 -31.90
C VAL A 467 10.11 13.30 -32.32
N PRO A 468 9.43 14.32 -32.86
CA PRO A 468 10.04 15.56 -33.34
C PRO A 468 10.56 16.42 -32.18
N HIS A 469 11.65 17.13 -32.41
CA HIS A 469 12.26 18.04 -31.42
C HIS A 469 11.44 19.33 -31.21
N MET A 470 10.73 19.79 -32.24
CA MET A 470 9.82 20.92 -32.16
C MET A 470 8.40 20.44 -32.40
N HIS A 471 7.47 20.88 -31.56
CA HIS A 471 6.05 20.57 -31.72
C HIS A 471 5.41 21.76 -32.43
N SER A 472 4.92 21.55 -33.65
CA SER A 472 4.12 22.55 -34.33
C SER A 472 2.76 22.65 -33.62
N SER A 473 2.23 23.86 -33.43
CA SER A 473 0.97 24.07 -32.69
C SER A 473 -0.27 23.55 -33.43
N TRP A 474 -0.11 23.16 -34.70
CA TRP A 474 -1.18 22.65 -35.58
C TRP A 474 -1.08 21.14 -35.88
N GLU A 475 0.06 20.47 -35.64
CA GLU A 475 0.10 19.00 -35.73
C GLU A 475 -0.47 18.38 -34.46
N GLU A 476 -1.63 17.73 -34.63
CA GLU A 476 -2.33 17.03 -33.55
C GLU A 476 -1.60 15.75 -33.07
N GLU A 477 -0.66 15.23 -33.86
CA GLU A 477 0.17 14.05 -33.52
C GLU A 477 1.65 14.43 -33.35
N ALA A 478 2.03 14.82 -32.13
CA ALA A 478 3.42 15.07 -31.76
C ALA A 478 4.34 13.83 -31.86
N SER A 479 3.86 12.65 -32.26
CA SER A 479 4.70 11.47 -32.48
C SER A 479 4.10 10.58 -33.55
N ARG A 480 4.86 10.31 -34.61
CA ARG A 480 4.39 9.56 -35.78
C ARG A 480 4.91 8.13 -35.73
N TRP A 481 4.02 7.16 -35.90
CA TRP A 481 4.41 5.75 -36.01
C TRP A 481 4.50 5.33 -37.46
N ILE A 482 5.63 4.73 -37.81
CA ILE A 482 5.94 4.20 -39.13
C ILE A 482 6.06 2.68 -38.97
N ALA A 483 5.12 1.94 -39.56
CA ALA A 483 5.21 0.49 -39.59
C ALA A 483 6.30 0.08 -40.58
N LEU A 484 7.19 -0.82 -40.17
CA LEU A 484 8.17 -1.40 -41.07
C LEU A 484 7.48 -2.47 -41.92
N ASP A 485 7.79 -2.50 -43.20
CA ASP A 485 7.30 -3.49 -44.16
C ASP A 485 8.10 -4.80 -44.06
N ASP A 486 7.61 -5.84 -44.75
CA ASP A 486 8.15 -7.19 -44.66
C ASP A 486 9.63 -7.28 -45.06
N SER A 487 10.13 -6.33 -45.86
CA SER A 487 11.54 -6.26 -46.27
C SER A 487 12.52 -6.10 -45.10
N TRP A 488 12.07 -5.51 -43.98
CA TRP A 488 12.91 -5.31 -42.80
C TRP A 488 12.97 -6.52 -41.89
N LYS A 489 12.08 -7.51 -42.05
CA LYS A 489 12.00 -8.66 -41.15
C LYS A 489 13.29 -9.46 -41.09
N GLU A 490 14.05 -9.53 -42.20
CA GLU A 490 15.33 -10.24 -42.26
C GLU A 490 16.40 -9.62 -41.37
N LEU A 491 16.36 -8.30 -41.12
CA LEU A 491 17.31 -7.61 -40.24
C LEU A 491 17.02 -7.82 -38.75
N PHE A 492 15.78 -8.19 -38.40
CA PHE A 492 15.33 -8.40 -37.01
C PHE A 492 15.05 -9.88 -36.68
N ALA A 493 15.07 -10.76 -37.68
CA ALA A 493 15.14 -12.19 -37.48
C ALA A 493 16.53 -12.50 -36.91
N GLY A 494 16.67 -12.37 -35.59
CA GLY A 494 17.90 -12.76 -34.90
C GLY A 494 18.29 -14.18 -35.30
N ASP A 495 19.60 -14.46 -35.30
CA ASP A 495 20.20 -15.78 -35.52
C ASP A 495 19.57 -16.81 -34.58
N ASN A 496 18.41 -17.34 -34.95
CA ASN A 496 17.70 -18.41 -34.28
C ASN A 496 17.99 -19.70 -35.06
N LYS A 497 19.29 -19.98 -35.24
CA LYS A 497 19.83 -21.27 -35.65
C LYS A 497 20.77 -21.80 -34.58
#